data_AF-A0A2S2FDF8-F1
#
_entry.id   AF-A0A2S2FDF8-F1
#
_cell.length_a   1.000
_cell.length_b   1.000
_cell.length_c   1.000
_cell.angle_alpha   90.00
_cell.angle_beta   90.00
_cell.angle_gamma   90.00
#
_symmetry.space_group_name_H-M   'P 1'
#
loop_
_entity.id
_entity.type
_entity.pdbx_description
1 polymer ?
#
loop_
_entity_poly.entity_id
_entity_poly.type
_entity_poly.pdbx_seq_one_letter_code
_entity_poly.pdbx_strand_id
1 'polypeptide(L)'
;MKQVVKPKNLDAFRIWFDKLGYQVKCLSGKGFTARTNDRYIKKCFHYVLVTDSLGGNDAAFKLGKEFEDHLRAPEQTCTEKAEMEIRHMMKGDENGVLSFVA
;
A
#
# COMPACT_ATOMS: atom_id res chain seq x y z
N MET A 1 11.93 8.97 -21.11
CA MET A 1 11.07 7.93 -20.50
C MET A 1 10.50 8.49 -19.20
N LYS A 2 9.22 8.24 -18.88
CA LYS A 2 8.62 8.76 -17.64
C LYS A 2 9.08 7.90 -16.46
N GLN A 3 9.46 8.53 -15.35
CA GLN A 3 9.79 7.82 -14.11
C GLN A 3 8.55 7.17 -13.52
N VAL A 4 8.73 5.95 -13.02
CA VAL A 4 7.65 5.13 -12.44
C VAL A 4 7.26 5.62 -11.04
N VAL A 5 8.27 5.91 -10.21
CA VAL A 5 8.11 6.42 -8.84
C VAL A 5 9.28 7.34 -8.49
N LYS A 6 9.13 8.16 -7.44
CA LYS A 6 10.25 8.99 -6.94
C LYS A 6 11.39 8.10 -6.43
N PRO A 7 12.67 8.49 -6.58
CA PRO A 7 13.81 7.69 -6.13
C PRO A 7 13.73 7.26 -4.66
N LYS A 8 13.32 8.18 -3.77
CA LYS A 8 13.15 7.92 -2.34
C LYS A 8 12.07 6.88 -2.00
N ASN A 9 11.17 6.61 -2.94
CA ASN A 9 10.03 5.74 -2.77
C ASN A 9 10.25 4.35 -3.38
N LEU A 10 11.40 4.08 -4.03
CA LEU A 10 11.64 2.82 -4.72
C LEU A 10 11.57 1.60 -3.80
N ASP A 11 12.16 1.68 -2.61
CA ASP A 11 12.10 0.58 -1.64
C ASP A 11 10.68 0.34 -1.12
N ALA A 12 9.92 1.41 -0.85
CA ALA A 12 8.53 1.31 -0.43
C ALA A 12 7.65 0.72 -1.53
N PHE A 13 7.87 1.13 -2.78
CA PHE A 13 7.19 0.59 -3.95
C PHE A 13 7.47 -0.91 -4.12
N ARG A 14 8.72 -1.34 -3.88
CA ARG A 14 9.08 -2.76 -3.88
C ARG A 14 8.33 -3.53 -2.78
N ILE A 15 8.28 -3.01 -1.56
CA ILE A 15 7.57 -3.64 -0.43
C ILE A 15 6.06 -3.74 -0.72
N TRP A 16 5.50 -2.72 -1.38
CA TRP A 16 4.09 -2.72 -1.77
C TRP A 16 3.74 -3.91 -2.67
N PHE A 17 4.61 -4.26 -3.64
CA PHE A 17 4.41 -5.46 -4.46
C PHE A 17 4.41 -6.76 -3.66
N ASP A 18 5.30 -6.89 -2.68
CA ASP A 18 5.33 -8.06 -1.80
C ASP A 18 4.02 -8.20 -1.02
N LYS A 19 3.47 -7.07 -0.51
CA LYS A 19 2.16 -7.03 0.15
C LYS A 19 0.98 -7.32 -0.76
N LEU A 20 1.08 -6.99 -2.05
CA LEU A 20 0.08 -7.35 -3.06
C LEU A 20 0.19 -8.82 -3.53
N GLY A 21 1.10 -9.61 -2.96
CA GLY A 21 1.28 -11.03 -3.29
C GLY A 21 2.09 -11.28 -4.55
N TYR A 22 2.87 -10.30 -5.01
CA TYR A 22 3.84 -10.54 -6.08
C TYR A 22 5.11 -11.17 -5.50
N GLN A 23 5.67 -12.12 -6.25
CA GLN A 23 7.03 -12.57 -6.08
C GLN A 23 8.00 -11.50 -6.63
N VAL A 24 8.68 -10.81 -5.72
CA VAL A 24 9.65 -9.77 -6.05
C VAL A 24 11.06 -10.35 -6.14
N LYS A 25 11.80 -10.01 -7.19
CA LYS A 25 13.21 -10.36 -7.37
C LYS A 25 14.04 -9.10 -7.66
N CYS A 26 15.02 -8.84 -6.81
CA CYS A 26 15.95 -7.73 -7.01
C CYS A 26 16.91 -8.03 -8.17
N LEU A 27 17.23 -7.00 -8.95
CA LEU A 27 18.24 -7.05 -10.00
C LEU A 27 19.57 -6.53 -9.48
N SER A 28 20.67 -7.09 -9.98
CA SER A 28 22.04 -6.66 -9.68
C SER A 28 22.29 -5.26 -10.26
N GLY A 29 21.85 -4.21 -9.55
CA GLY A 29 21.96 -2.84 -10.05
C GLY A 29 20.92 -1.83 -9.55
N LYS A 30 20.12 -2.11 -8.52
CA LYS A 30 19.07 -1.22 -7.92
C LYS A 30 17.71 -1.19 -8.65
N GLY A 31 17.46 -2.12 -9.57
CA GLY A 31 16.13 -2.41 -10.10
C GLY A 31 15.46 -3.63 -9.44
N PHE A 32 14.22 -3.91 -9.80
CA PHE A 32 13.54 -5.14 -9.41
C PHE A 32 12.55 -5.61 -10.48
N THR A 33 12.20 -6.88 -10.41
CA THR A 33 11.08 -7.47 -11.15
C THR A 33 10.06 -7.99 -10.16
N ALA A 34 8.78 -7.91 -10.52
CA ALA A 34 7.70 -8.50 -9.74
C ALA A 34 6.79 -9.33 -10.65
N ARG A 35 6.44 -10.52 -10.19
CA ARG A 35 5.55 -11.46 -10.91
C ARG A 35 4.47 -11.96 -9.98
N THR A 36 3.27 -12.16 -10.49
CA THR A 36 2.19 -12.76 -9.72
C THR A 36 1.60 -13.97 -10.45
N ASN A 37 1.13 -14.93 -9.66
CA ASN A 37 0.38 -16.09 -10.13
C ASN A 37 -1.14 -15.91 -9.90
N ASP A 38 -1.56 -14.80 -9.30
CA ASP A 38 -2.97 -14.47 -9.11
C ASP A 38 -3.67 -14.31 -10.48
N ARG A 39 -4.76 -15.05 -10.69
CA ARG A 39 -5.47 -15.09 -11.99
C ARG A 39 -6.12 -13.76 -12.37
N TYR A 40 -6.56 -12.96 -11.40
CA TYR A 40 -7.19 -11.67 -11.65
C TYR A 40 -6.13 -10.63 -12.02
N ILE A 41 -5.04 -10.57 -11.26
CA ILE A 41 -3.95 -9.60 -11.49
C ILE A 41 -3.15 -9.96 -12.76
N LYS A 42 -2.96 -11.26 -13.04
CA LYS A 42 -2.21 -11.76 -14.21
C LYS A 42 -2.78 -11.32 -15.57
N LYS A 43 -4.08 -11.01 -15.67
CA LYS A 43 -4.69 -10.51 -16.91
C LYS A 43 -4.18 -9.12 -17.33
N CYS A 44 -3.82 -8.28 -16.36
CA CYS A 44 -3.48 -6.88 -16.62
C CYS A 44 -2.03 -6.54 -16.26
N PHE A 45 -1.50 -7.12 -15.19
CA PHE A 45 -0.22 -6.74 -14.58
C PHE A 45 0.61 -7.97 -14.18
N HIS A 46 0.63 -9.00 -15.03
CA HIS A 46 1.41 -10.23 -14.82
C HIS A 46 2.87 -9.98 -14.43
N TYR A 47 3.52 -9.03 -15.12
CA TYR A 47 4.95 -8.79 -15.01
C TYR A 47 5.24 -7.30 -14.90
N VAL A 48 6.00 -6.96 -13.88
CA VAL A 48 6.48 -5.61 -13.61
C VAL A 48 7.99 -5.63 -13.65
N LEU A 49 8.57 -4.67 -14.38
CA LEU A 49 10.01 -4.43 -14.43
C LEU A 49 10.26 -2.96 -14.05
N VAL A 50 11.09 -2.75 -13.03
CA VAL A 50 11.59 -1.44 -12.64
C VAL A 50 13.11 -1.47 -12.76
N THR A 51 13.67 -0.55 -13.54
CA THR A 51 15.11 -0.39 -13.72
C THR A 51 15.71 0.53 -12.66
N ASP A 52 17.02 0.52 -12.56
CA ASP A 52 17.84 1.40 -11.73
C ASP A 52 17.62 2.91 -11.99
N SER A 53 17.33 3.23 -13.24
CA SER A 53 16.98 4.53 -13.79
C SER A 53 15.55 4.96 -13.45
N LEU A 54 14.83 4.18 -12.62
CA LEU A 54 13.43 4.38 -12.26
C LEU A 54 12.48 4.33 -13.46
N GLY A 55 12.97 3.79 -14.58
CA GLY A 55 12.16 3.43 -15.72
C GLY A 55 11.48 2.08 -15.50
N GLY A 56 10.53 1.75 -16.34
CA GLY A 56 9.86 0.46 -16.27
C GLY A 56 8.96 0.24 -17.46
N ASN A 57 8.35 -0.95 -17.49
CA ASN A 57 7.32 -1.28 -18.47
C ASN A 57 5.98 -0.58 -18.14
N ASP A 58 5.01 -0.67 -19.06
CA ASP A 58 3.70 -0.02 -18.88
C ASP A 58 2.97 -0.43 -17.58
N ALA A 59 3.14 -1.69 -17.17
CA ALA A 59 2.61 -2.19 -15.90
C ALA A 59 3.24 -1.44 -14.71
N ALA A 60 4.58 -1.32 -14.69
CA ALA A 60 5.28 -0.55 -13.68
C ALA A 60 4.79 0.89 -13.63
N PHE A 61 4.63 1.55 -14.78
CA PHE A 61 4.17 2.94 -14.84
C PHE A 61 2.76 3.13 -14.28
N LYS A 62 1.80 2.27 -14.66
CA LYS A 62 0.41 2.34 -14.16
C LYS A 62 0.34 2.13 -12.64
N LEU A 63 1.03 1.11 -12.15
CA LEU A 63 1.07 0.77 -10.73
C LEU A 63 1.87 1.78 -9.91
N GLY A 64 2.91 2.40 -10.49
CA GLY A 64 3.67 3.47 -9.84
C GLY A 64 2.83 4.72 -9.62
N LYS A 65 1.96 5.06 -10.57
CA LYS A 65 0.99 6.15 -10.42
C LYS A 65 0.01 5.84 -9.29
N GLU A 66 -0.58 4.65 -9.29
CA GLU A 66 -1.50 4.20 -8.24
C GLU A 66 -0.83 4.25 -6.85
N PHE A 67 0.41 3.80 -6.75
CA PHE A 67 1.19 3.87 -5.52
C PHE A 67 1.45 5.30 -5.04
N GLU A 68 1.86 6.22 -5.92
CA GLU A 68 2.06 7.63 -5.55
C GLU A 68 0.75 8.33 -5.17
N ASP A 69 -0.38 7.93 -5.77
CA ASP A 69 -1.72 8.40 -5.39
C ASP A 69 -2.10 7.89 -3.98
N HIS A 70 -1.80 6.63 -3.65
CA HIS A 70 -1.97 6.09 -2.29
C HIS A 70 -1.11 6.82 -1.24
N LEU A 71 0.11 7.21 -1.61
CA LEU A 71 0.97 8.02 -0.72
C LEU A 71 0.47 9.46 -0.54
N ARG A 72 -0.28 9.98 -1.52
CA ARG A 72 -0.78 11.35 -1.50
C ARG A 72 -2.04 11.47 -0.64
N ALA A 73 -2.83 10.41 -0.49
CA ALA A 73 -4.05 10.42 0.31
C ALA A 73 -3.72 10.59 1.81
N PRO A 74 -4.00 11.75 2.40
CA PRO A 74 -3.91 11.94 3.83
C PRO A 74 -5.34 11.93 4.36
N GLU A 75 -5.85 10.78 4.74
CA GLU A 75 -6.85 10.72 5.80
C GLU A 75 -6.79 9.33 6.40
N GLN A 76 -6.08 9.23 7.51
CA GLN A 76 -6.44 8.24 8.51
C GLN A 76 -7.91 8.52 8.83
N THR A 77 -8.81 7.75 8.22
CA THR A 77 -10.17 7.61 8.70
C THR A 77 -10.11 6.75 9.96
N CYS A 78 -9.43 7.24 11.00
CA CYS A 78 -10.05 7.26 12.31
C CYS A 78 -11.27 8.15 12.10
N THR A 79 -12.33 7.57 11.53
CA THR A 79 -13.58 8.29 11.29
C THR A 79 -13.93 8.97 12.60
N GLU A 80 -14.41 10.21 12.58
CA GLU A 80 -15.03 10.83 13.77
C GLU A 80 -16.03 9.86 14.42
N LYS A 81 -16.60 8.94 13.64
CA LYS A 81 -17.40 7.80 14.10
C LYS A 81 -16.67 6.86 15.08
N ALA A 82 -15.43 6.46 14.80
CA ALA A 82 -14.60 5.64 15.70
C ALA A 82 -14.19 6.43 16.96
N GLU A 83 -13.86 7.73 16.81
CA GLU A 83 -13.56 8.59 17.96
C GLU A 83 -14.81 8.87 18.83
N MET A 84 -15.99 8.99 18.21
CA MET A 84 -17.27 9.17 18.87
C MET A 84 -17.74 7.89 19.57
N GLU A 85 -17.53 6.71 18.98
CA GLU A 85 -17.76 5.41 19.62
C GLU A 85 -16.87 5.22 20.86
N ILE A 86 -15.58 5.56 20.77
CA ILE A 86 -14.66 5.52 21.92
C ILE A 86 -15.11 6.51 23.01
N ARG A 87 -15.53 7.73 22.64
CA ARG A 87 -16.04 8.72 23.61
C ARG A 87 -17.38 8.31 24.24
N HIS A 88 -18.26 7.64 23.49
CA HIS A 88 -19.54 7.12 24.02
C HIS A 88 -19.30 5.95 24.99
N MET A 89 -18.32 5.09 24.71
CA MET A 89 -17.91 4.02 25.63
C MET A 89 -17.24 4.54 26.92
N MET A 90 -16.66 5.75 26.89
CA MET A 90 -16.01 6.37 28.06
C MET A 90 -16.92 7.28 28.89
N LYS A 91 -18.12 7.61 28.43
CA LYS A 91 -19.17 8.19 29.29
C LYS A 91 -19.87 7.06 30.05
N GLY A 92 -19.11 6.45 30.96
CA GLY A 92 -19.67 5.60 32.00
C GLY A 92 -20.59 6.43 32.89
N ASP A 93 -21.70 5.81 33.29
CA ASP A 93 -22.66 6.31 34.27
C ASP A 93 -21.97 6.98 35.45
N GLU A 94 -22.58 8.06 35.92
CA GLU A 94 -22.30 8.75 37.18
C GLU A 94 -22.42 7.86 38.44
N ASN A 95 -22.64 6.55 38.26
CA ASN A 95 -22.62 5.52 39.29
C ASN A 95 -21.60 4.43 38.89
N GLY A 96 -20.33 4.64 39.21
CA GLY A 96 -19.20 3.84 38.76
C GLY A 96 -19.29 2.33 39.04
N VAL A 97 -19.78 1.56 38.06
CA VAL A 97 -19.54 0.12 37.95
C VAL A 97 -19.23 -0.21 36.49
N LEU A 98 -17.95 -0.50 36.21
CA LEU A 98 -17.50 -1.04 34.92
C LEU A 98 -17.85 -2.52 34.87
N SER A 99 -18.88 -2.90 34.11
CA SER A 99 -19.10 -4.29 33.71
C SER A 99 -18.57 -4.51 32.30
N PHE A 100 -17.50 -5.29 32.17
CA PHE A 100 -17.13 -5.92 30.89
C PHE A 100 -18.05 -7.11 30.66
N VAL A 101 -18.77 -7.12 29.54
CA VAL A 101 -19.47 -8.32 29.07
C VAL A 101 -18.51 -9.06 28.13
N ALA A 102 -18.22 -10.32 28.49
CA ALA A 102 -17.43 -11.26 27.71
C ALA A 102 -18.26 -11.88 26.57
#